data_AF-A0A9Y2JRE8-F1
#
_entry.id   AF-A0A9Y2JRE8-F1
#
_cell.length_a   1.000
_cell.length_b   1.000
_cell.length_c   1.000
_cell.angle_alpha   90.00
_cell.angle_beta   90.00
_cell.angle_gamma   90.00
#
_symmetry.space_group_name_H-M   'P 1'
#
loop_
_entity.id
_entity.type
_entity.pdbx_description
1 polymer ?
#
loop_
_entity_poly.entity_id
_entity_poly.type
_entity_poly.pdbx_seq_one_letter_code
_entity_poly.pdbx_strand_id
1 'polypeptide(L)'
;MSPSAALLPVSPHDTGIAEAAALSGRLTYLCMCLTLCWGVLAATGWVRRFSGQDALRTGHVLLAAFTLATGTVHGLTFLFLEDDPFGAADLLLPFYDGTPRHALGIAGLELVVAVSVTVGLRRGAREGRWLRFHQAGYLAIGLLAVHAWLGAVSSGHLSAVWLAGITLLVPPVVLAALRVLPASALVRAGLIEPAPEDPEAASLRIDVDSHRCHSYGVCQSEAPGVFQLGHDGQLEYEERPEAGETPNVRAAARACPMRAIHLLGATR
;
A
#
# COMPACT_ATOMS: atom_id res chain seq x y z
N MET A 1 -4.74 -38.09 27.51
CA MET A 1 -5.50 -37.52 28.64
C MET A 1 -4.51 -36.87 29.60
N SER A 2 -4.45 -35.54 29.59
CA SER A 2 -4.02 -34.73 30.73
C SER A 2 -5.08 -33.64 30.90
N PRO A 3 -6.05 -33.83 31.81
CA PRO A 3 -7.03 -32.82 32.14
C PRO A 3 -6.50 -32.03 33.35
N SER A 4 -5.80 -30.93 33.11
CA SER A 4 -5.49 -29.89 34.13
C SER A 4 -4.72 -28.75 33.46
N ALA A 5 -5.33 -28.09 32.48
CA ALA A 5 -5.09 -26.66 32.30
C ALA A 5 -6.21 -25.99 33.06
N ALA A 6 -5.88 -25.49 34.24
CA ALA A 6 -6.78 -24.66 35.03
C ALA A 6 -7.35 -23.59 34.10
N LEU A 7 -8.68 -23.61 33.93
CA LEU A 7 -9.44 -22.43 33.54
C LEU A 7 -9.27 -21.44 34.69
N LEU A 8 -8.15 -20.70 34.71
CA LEU A 8 -8.11 -19.44 35.41
C LEU A 8 -9.23 -18.61 34.74
N PRO A 9 -10.30 -18.25 35.46
CA PRO A 9 -11.29 -17.37 34.88
C PRO A 9 -10.55 -16.10 34.47
N VAL A 10 -10.64 -15.75 33.19
CA VAL A 10 -10.29 -14.39 32.74
C VAL A 10 -11.02 -13.46 33.70
N SER A 11 -10.29 -12.58 34.40
CA SER A 11 -10.95 -11.78 35.42
C SER A 11 -12.07 -10.98 34.73
N PRO A 12 -13.23 -10.80 35.39
CA PRO A 12 -14.33 -10.02 34.82
C PRO A 12 -13.88 -8.61 34.39
N HIS A 13 -12.80 -8.10 35.00
CA HIS A 13 -12.27 -6.76 34.81
C HIS A 13 -11.72 -6.53 33.40
N ASP A 14 -11.04 -7.52 32.81
CA ASP A 14 -10.35 -7.35 31.51
C ASP A 14 -11.16 -7.84 30.30
N THR A 15 -12.33 -8.46 30.51
CA THR A 15 -13.14 -9.03 29.43
C THR A 15 -13.54 -8.00 28.36
N GLY A 16 -14.04 -6.83 28.78
CA GLY A 16 -14.43 -5.76 27.86
C GLY A 16 -13.25 -5.15 27.09
N ILE A 17 -12.09 -5.04 27.75
CA ILE A 17 -10.85 -4.52 27.16
C ILE A 17 -10.32 -5.51 26.10
N ALA A 18 -10.32 -6.81 26.42
CA ALA A 18 -9.93 -7.87 25.50
C ALA A 18 -10.84 -7.93 24.25
N GLU A 19 -12.15 -7.76 24.42
CA GLU A 19 -13.10 -7.70 23.29
C GLU A 19 -12.85 -6.45 22.41
N ALA A 20 -12.63 -5.29 23.03
CA ALA A 20 -12.30 -4.06 22.33
C ALA A 20 -10.98 -4.17 21.56
N ALA A 21 -9.94 -4.74 22.18
CA ALA A 21 -8.64 -5.01 21.57
C ALA A 21 -8.78 -5.95 20.37
N ALA A 22 -9.56 -7.03 20.51
CA ALA A 22 -9.79 -8.00 19.43
C ALA A 22 -10.59 -7.39 18.26
N LEU A 23 -11.64 -6.61 18.53
CA LEU A 23 -12.44 -5.97 17.49
C LEU A 23 -11.64 -4.90 16.74
N SER A 24 -10.96 -4.01 17.46
CA SER A 24 -10.10 -2.98 16.86
C SER A 24 -8.96 -3.58 16.04
N GLY A 25 -8.32 -4.64 16.52
CA GLY A 25 -7.28 -5.36 15.77
C GLY A 25 -7.80 -5.98 14.46
N ARG A 26 -8.99 -6.62 14.48
CA ARG A 26 -9.62 -7.16 13.26
C ARG A 26 -9.99 -6.07 12.26
N LEU A 27 -10.54 -4.95 12.73
CA LEU A 27 -10.85 -3.79 11.88
C LEU A 27 -9.57 -3.19 11.27
N THR A 28 -8.51 -3.07 12.06
CA THR A 28 -7.18 -2.63 11.60
C THR A 28 -6.70 -3.50 10.45
N TYR A 29 -6.74 -4.82 10.61
CA TYR A 29 -6.29 -5.77 9.60
C TYR A 29 -7.09 -5.67 8.29
N LEU A 30 -8.43 -5.57 8.39
CA LEU A 30 -9.31 -5.37 7.24
C LEU A 30 -8.99 -4.06 6.52
N CYS A 31 -8.97 -2.94 7.24
CA CYS A 31 -8.70 -1.62 6.68
C CYS A 31 -7.31 -1.55 6.07
N MET A 32 -6.31 -2.18 6.68
CA MET A 32 -4.95 -2.25 6.17
C MET A 32 -4.88 -2.97 4.82
N CYS A 33 -5.51 -4.14 4.71
CA CYS A 33 -5.56 -4.92 3.46
C CYS A 33 -6.25 -4.12 2.34
N LEU A 34 -7.39 -3.48 2.65
CA LEU A 34 -8.11 -2.63 1.71
C LEU A 34 -7.30 -1.39 1.31
N THR A 35 -6.59 -0.76 2.25
CA THR A 35 -5.72 0.39 2.01
C THR A 35 -4.66 0.06 0.97
N LEU A 36 -4.05 -1.13 1.09
CA LEU A 36 -3.03 -1.60 0.16
C LEU A 36 -3.60 -1.89 -1.23
N CYS A 37 -4.74 -2.58 -1.31
CA CYS A 37 -5.46 -2.79 -2.57
C CYS A 37 -5.77 -1.46 -3.25
N TRP A 38 -6.38 -0.51 -2.53
CA TRP A 38 -6.72 0.81 -3.06
C TRP A 38 -5.49 1.59 -3.49
N GLY A 39 -4.40 1.53 -2.71
CA GLY A 39 -3.14 2.20 -3.04
C GLY A 39 -2.50 1.67 -4.34
N VAL A 40 -2.54 0.34 -4.56
CA VAL A 40 -2.07 -0.25 -5.82
C VAL A 40 -2.98 0.17 -6.96
N LEU A 41 -4.30 0.04 -6.83
CA LEU A 41 -5.26 0.38 -7.89
C LEU A 41 -5.25 1.87 -8.26
N ALA A 42 -5.08 2.76 -7.28
CA ALA A 42 -4.96 4.20 -7.49
C ALA A 42 -3.65 4.58 -8.20
N ALA A 43 -2.58 3.80 -8.00
CA ALA A 43 -1.30 4.03 -8.64
C ALA A 43 -1.27 3.48 -10.08
N THR A 44 -1.80 2.27 -10.33
CA THR A 44 -1.73 1.62 -11.64
C THR A 44 -2.85 2.04 -12.60
N GLY A 45 -3.95 2.59 -12.08
CA GLY A 45 -5.07 3.07 -12.88
C GLY A 45 -5.91 1.98 -13.54
N TRP A 46 -5.74 0.70 -13.17
CA TRP A 46 -6.39 -0.45 -13.81
C TRP A 46 -7.92 -0.41 -13.81
N VAL A 47 -8.56 0.18 -12.79
CA VAL A 47 -10.03 0.14 -12.60
C VAL A 47 -10.71 1.45 -13.03
N ARG A 48 -10.03 2.32 -13.77
CA ARG A 48 -10.54 3.66 -14.15
C ARG A 48 -11.87 3.65 -14.92
N ARG A 49 -12.19 2.56 -15.61
CA ARG A 49 -13.44 2.42 -16.37
C ARG A 49 -14.67 2.27 -15.47
N PHE A 50 -14.51 1.72 -14.28
CA PHE A 50 -15.59 1.43 -13.34
C PHE A 50 -15.62 2.37 -12.14
N SER A 51 -14.47 2.93 -11.75
CA SER A 51 -14.36 3.88 -10.63
C SER A 51 -13.47 5.06 -11.00
N GLY A 52 -13.88 6.27 -10.61
CA GLY A 52 -13.10 7.49 -10.83
C GLY A 52 -11.76 7.44 -10.09
N GLN A 53 -10.69 7.97 -10.69
CA GLN A 53 -9.36 8.02 -10.06
C GLN A 53 -9.38 8.77 -8.72
N ASP A 54 -10.17 9.83 -8.63
CA ASP A 54 -10.31 10.62 -7.39
C ASP A 54 -11.01 9.82 -6.28
N ALA A 55 -11.94 8.93 -6.63
CA ALA A 55 -12.60 8.05 -5.67
C ALA A 55 -11.62 6.99 -5.12
N LEU A 56 -10.76 6.43 -5.98
CA LEU A 56 -9.70 5.50 -5.54
C LEU A 56 -8.66 6.19 -4.65
N ARG A 57 -8.25 7.42 -4.97
CA ARG A 57 -7.30 8.16 -4.12
C ARG A 57 -7.91 8.55 -2.78
N THR A 58 -9.13 9.10 -2.79
CA THR A 58 -9.85 9.47 -1.57
C THR A 58 -10.12 8.25 -0.71
N GLY A 59 -10.53 7.13 -1.32
CA GLY A 59 -10.73 5.85 -0.63
C GLY A 59 -9.45 5.34 0.02
N HIS A 60 -8.30 5.39 -0.67
CA HIS A 60 -7.00 5.02 -0.10
C HIS A 60 -6.69 5.85 1.16
N VAL A 61 -6.84 7.17 1.10
CA VAL A 61 -6.56 8.07 2.22
C VAL A 61 -7.49 7.80 3.41
N LEU A 62 -8.79 7.61 3.16
CA LEU A 62 -9.76 7.29 4.21
C LEU A 62 -9.42 5.95 4.88
N LEU A 63 -9.20 4.89 4.09
CA LEU A 63 -8.85 3.57 4.61
C LEU A 63 -7.52 3.60 5.40
N ALA A 64 -6.54 4.38 4.96
CA ALA A 64 -5.28 4.58 5.69
C ALA A 64 -5.51 5.26 7.04
N ALA A 65 -6.35 6.29 7.10
CA ALA A 65 -6.72 6.95 8.35
C ALA A 65 -7.47 6.00 9.30
N PHE A 66 -8.40 5.19 8.80
CA PHE A 66 -9.08 4.17 9.60
C PHE A 66 -8.12 3.10 10.12
N THR A 67 -7.17 2.65 9.30
CA THR A 67 -6.12 1.70 9.70
C THR A 67 -5.29 2.25 10.86
N LEU A 68 -4.84 3.51 10.76
CA LEU A 68 -4.10 4.17 11.83
C LEU A 68 -4.92 4.33 13.10
N ALA A 69 -6.17 4.79 12.99
CA ALA A 69 -7.04 5.01 14.14
C ALA A 69 -7.33 3.70 14.88
N THR A 70 -7.77 2.67 14.15
CA THR A 70 -8.08 1.36 14.74
C THR A 70 -6.85 0.64 15.28
N GLY A 71 -5.70 0.76 14.59
CA GLY A 71 -4.44 0.16 15.05
C GLY A 71 -3.89 0.84 16.31
N THR A 72 -4.03 2.16 16.39
CA THR A 72 -3.67 2.92 17.60
C THR A 72 -4.58 2.54 18.76
N VAL A 73 -5.89 2.44 18.53
CA VAL A 73 -6.84 1.98 19.56
C VAL A 73 -6.50 0.56 20.03
N HIS A 74 -6.21 -0.36 19.10
CA HIS A 74 -5.79 -1.72 19.43
C HIS A 74 -4.58 -1.74 20.37
N GLY A 75 -3.53 -0.97 20.08
CA GLY A 75 -2.40 -0.83 20.99
C GLY A 75 -2.79 -0.22 22.33
N LEU A 76 -3.46 0.94 22.32
CA LEU A 76 -3.79 1.69 23.54
C LEU A 76 -4.69 0.91 24.50
N THR A 77 -5.54 0.00 24.01
CA THR A 77 -6.38 -0.83 24.89
C THR A 77 -5.56 -1.67 25.88
N PHE A 78 -4.33 -2.07 25.54
CA PHE A 78 -3.49 -2.88 26.42
C PHE A 78 -2.97 -2.10 27.65
N LEU A 79 -2.93 -0.77 27.60
CA LEU A 79 -2.57 0.06 28.77
C LEU A 79 -3.60 0.01 29.90
N PHE A 80 -4.80 -0.50 29.61
CA PHE A 80 -5.89 -0.59 30.57
C PHE A 80 -6.04 -1.98 31.19
N LEU A 81 -5.23 -2.97 30.79
CA LEU A 81 -5.27 -4.30 31.40
C LEU A 81 -4.85 -4.24 32.87
N GLU A 82 -5.62 -4.89 33.73
CA GLU A 82 -5.32 -4.99 35.16
C GLU A 82 -4.52 -6.25 35.50
N ASP A 83 -4.78 -7.37 34.82
CA ASP A 83 -4.17 -8.66 35.14
C ASP A 83 -2.73 -8.80 34.59
N ASP A 84 -2.45 -8.21 33.43
CA ASP A 84 -1.13 -8.20 32.77
C ASP A 84 -0.85 -6.79 32.20
N PRO A 85 -0.44 -5.83 33.05
CA PRO A 85 -0.40 -4.42 32.68
C PRO A 85 0.75 -4.14 31.71
N PHE A 86 0.41 -3.57 30.56
CA PHE A 86 1.40 -3.03 29.63
C PHE A 86 1.78 -1.61 30.03
N GLY A 87 3.08 -1.32 30.09
CA GLY A 87 3.60 0.03 30.21
C GLY A 87 3.67 0.75 28.87
N ALA A 88 3.89 2.06 28.91
CA ALA A 88 4.11 2.85 27.70
C ALA A 88 5.36 2.39 26.91
N ALA A 89 6.39 1.88 27.60
CA ALA A 89 7.59 1.35 26.97
C ALA A 89 7.29 0.08 26.15
N ASP A 90 6.45 -0.81 26.67
CA ASP A 90 6.02 -2.04 25.99
C ASP A 90 5.23 -1.75 24.70
N LEU A 91 4.68 -0.55 24.58
CA LEU A 91 3.87 -0.11 23.43
C LEU A 91 4.65 0.72 22.40
N LEU A 92 5.74 1.35 22.82
CA LEU A 92 6.49 2.32 22.00
C LEU A 92 7.87 1.83 21.58
N LEU A 93 8.45 0.86 22.28
CA LEU A 93 9.82 0.40 22.00
C LEU A 93 9.79 -1.03 21.44
N PRO A 94 10.15 -1.23 20.16
CA PRO A 94 10.29 -2.56 19.60
C PRO A 94 11.27 -3.41 20.42
N PHE A 95 10.92 -4.68 20.65
CA PHE A 95 11.71 -5.67 21.39
C PHE A 95 11.90 -5.40 22.90
N TYR A 96 11.27 -4.37 23.47
CA TYR A 96 11.45 -4.03 24.89
C TYR A 96 11.06 -5.16 25.83
N ASP A 97 9.95 -5.83 25.56
CA ASP A 97 9.43 -6.95 26.33
C ASP A 97 10.04 -8.30 25.91
N GLY A 98 10.92 -8.30 24.91
CA GLY A 98 11.54 -9.51 24.34
C GLY A 98 10.63 -10.35 23.44
N THR A 99 9.36 -9.97 23.23
CA THR A 99 8.42 -10.75 22.43
C THR A 99 8.47 -10.34 20.95
N PRO A 100 8.89 -11.22 20.03
CA PRO A 100 9.06 -10.83 18.62
C PRO A 100 7.76 -10.40 17.94
N ARG A 101 6.61 -10.98 18.33
CA ARG A 101 5.31 -10.59 17.77
C ARG A 101 4.97 -9.14 18.13
N HIS A 102 5.26 -8.68 19.34
CA HIS A 102 4.99 -7.30 19.76
C HIS A 102 5.94 -6.33 19.05
N ALA A 103 7.22 -6.68 18.96
CA ALA A 103 8.21 -5.89 18.21
C ALA A 103 7.79 -5.63 16.75
N LEU A 104 7.26 -6.64 16.06
CA LEU A 104 6.74 -6.50 14.69
C LEU A 104 5.54 -5.56 14.61
N GLY A 105 4.63 -5.63 15.59
CA GLY A 105 3.47 -4.75 15.67
C GLY A 105 3.86 -3.29 15.87
N ILE A 106 4.76 -3.03 16.81
CA ILE A 106 5.28 -1.69 17.14
C ILE A 106 6.04 -1.11 15.95
N ALA A 107 7.04 -1.82 15.43
CA ALA A 107 7.84 -1.35 14.30
C ALA A 107 6.98 -1.13 13.03
N GLY A 108 5.97 -1.98 12.81
CA GLY A 108 5.00 -1.81 11.73
C GLY A 108 4.17 -0.55 11.90
N LEU A 109 3.62 -0.30 13.09
CA LEU A 109 2.82 0.90 13.40
C LEU A 109 3.65 2.17 13.29
N GLU A 110 4.86 2.20 13.86
CA GLU A 110 5.80 3.32 13.75
C GLU A 110 6.09 3.66 12.29
N LEU A 111 6.32 2.65 11.44
CA LEU A 111 6.59 2.86 10.03
C LEU A 111 5.36 3.37 9.27
N VAL A 112 4.15 2.87 9.56
CA VAL A 112 2.91 3.44 8.99
C VAL A 112 2.74 4.90 9.42
N VAL A 113 2.92 5.22 10.70
CA VAL A 113 2.85 6.59 11.21
C VAL A 113 3.86 7.49 10.52
N ALA A 114 5.11 7.04 10.39
CA ALA A 114 6.17 7.79 9.70
C ALA A 114 5.79 8.05 8.24
N VAL A 115 5.32 7.03 7.51
CA VAL A 115 4.86 7.17 6.12
C VAL A 115 3.70 8.16 6.03
N SER A 116 2.70 8.08 6.92
CA SER A 116 1.55 8.99 6.91
C SER A 116 1.92 10.44 7.26
N VAL A 117 2.80 10.66 8.24
CA VAL A 117 3.29 12.00 8.60
C VAL A 117 4.00 12.66 7.42
N THR A 118 4.79 11.89 6.65
CA THR A 118 5.46 12.45 5.46
C THR A 118 4.50 12.91 4.36
N VAL A 119 3.25 12.45 4.33
CA VAL A 119 2.22 12.98 3.43
C VAL A 119 1.84 14.41 3.82
N GLY A 120 1.63 14.67 5.12
CA GLY A 120 1.21 15.98 5.64
C GLY A 120 2.33 17.03 5.63
N LEU A 121 3.59 16.58 5.72
CA LEU A 121 4.77 17.46 5.69
C LEU A 121 5.23 17.86 4.28
N ARG A 122 4.48 17.50 3.22
CA ARG A 122 4.80 17.85 1.84
C ARG A 122 4.75 19.36 1.60
N ARG A 123 5.88 20.04 1.86
CA ARG A 123 6.19 21.40 1.40
C ARG A 123 7.50 21.38 0.61
N GLY A 124 7.41 20.94 -0.64
CA GLY A 124 8.44 21.19 -1.68
C GLY A 124 9.70 20.30 -1.69
N ALA A 125 10.15 20.03 -2.91
CA ALA A 125 11.51 19.66 -3.33
C ALA A 125 12.05 18.21 -3.19
N ARG A 126 11.28 17.19 -2.76
CA ARG A 126 11.80 15.79 -2.72
C ARG A 126 10.81 14.69 -3.16
N GLU A 127 10.00 14.94 -4.19
CA GLU A 127 8.93 14.05 -4.70
C GLU A 127 9.38 12.58 -4.88
N GLY A 128 10.50 12.33 -5.59
CA GLY A 128 11.00 10.98 -5.86
C GLY A 128 11.59 10.24 -4.65
N ARG A 129 12.13 10.98 -3.66
CA ARG A 129 12.57 10.37 -2.38
C ARG A 129 11.37 10.06 -1.49
N TRP A 130 10.38 10.94 -1.50
CA TRP A 130 9.12 10.71 -0.80
C TRP A 130 8.39 9.48 -1.35
N LEU A 131 8.31 9.31 -2.67
CA LEU A 131 7.68 8.13 -3.29
C LEU A 131 8.37 6.84 -2.84
N ARG A 132 9.71 6.82 -2.84
CA ARG A 132 10.50 5.68 -2.34
C ARG A 132 10.27 5.41 -0.86
N PHE A 133 10.17 6.46 -0.04
CA PHE A 133 9.86 6.30 1.37
C PHE A 133 8.42 5.82 1.59
N HIS A 134 7.46 6.31 0.82
CA HIS A 134 6.07 5.85 0.88
C HIS A 134 5.94 4.36 0.51
N GLN A 135 6.79 3.85 -0.39
CA GLN A 135 6.89 2.41 -0.68
C GLN A 135 7.33 1.58 0.54
N ALA A 136 7.96 2.16 1.57
CA ALA A 136 8.17 1.47 2.83
C ALA A 136 6.85 1.06 3.50
N GLY A 137 5.71 1.62 3.10
CA GLY A 137 4.38 1.16 3.49
C GLY A 137 4.10 -0.31 3.15
N TYR A 138 4.67 -0.87 2.08
CA TYR A 138 4.54 -2.31 1.79
C TYR A 138 5.20 -3.15 2.89
N LEU A 139 6.39 -2.75 3.34
CA LEU A 139 7.09 -3.39 4.45
C LEU A 139 6.30 -3.24 5.75
N ALA A 140 5.80 -2.04 6.04
CA ALA A 140 5.02 -1.76 7.25
C ALA A 140 3.78 -2.68 7.35
N ILE A 141 3.02 -2.78 6.26
CA ILE A 141 1.84 -3.65 6.17
C ILE A 141 2.23 -5.13 6.28
N GLY A 142 3.37 -5.53 5.71
CA GLY A 142 3.92 -6.87 5.88
C GLY A 142 4.21 -7.21 7.34
N LEU A 143 4.89 -6.32 8.07
CA LEU A 143 5.20 -6.49 9.50
C LEU A 143 3.91 -6.60 10.34
N LEU A 144 2.94 -5.72 10.10
CA LEU A 144 1.64 -5.73 10.78
C LEU A 144 0.82 -7.00 10.48
N ALA A 145 0.86 -7.51 9.25
CA ALA A 145 0.21 -8.76 8.90
C ALA A 145 0.84 -9.96 9.63
N VAL A 146 2.18 -10.02 9.69
CA VAL A 146 2.89 -11.06 10.45
C VAL A 146 2.58 -10.96 11.95
N HIS A 147 2.57 -9.75 12.51
CA HIS A 147 2.12 -9.50 13.89
C HIS A 147 0.72 -10.07 14.16
N ALA A 148 -0.25 -9.76 13.29
CA ALA A 148 -1.62 -10.24 13.42
C ALA A 148 -1.72 -11.77 13.36
N TRP A 149 -0.95 -12.40 12.47
CA TRP A 149 -0.94 -13.86 12.32
C TRP A 149 -0.30 -14.55 13.52
N LEU A 150 0.86 -14.06 13.99
CA LEU A 150 1.51 -14.59 15.19
C LEU A 150 0.61 -14.41 16.42
N GLY A 151 -0.07 -13.27 16.54
CA GLY A 151 -1.09 -13.02 17.56
C GLY A 151 -2.20 -14.07 17.53
N ALA A 152 -2.84 -14.27 16.37
CA ALA A 152 -3.93 -15.22 16.23
C ALA A 152 -3.51 -16.69 16.47
N VAL A 153 -2.28 -17.08 16.07
CA VAL A 153 -1.69 -18.39 16.40
C VAL A 153 -1.52 -18.55 17.91
N SER A 154 -0.94 -17.56 18.56
CA SER A 154 -0.71 -17.59 20.01
C SER A 154 -1.99 -17.57 20.85
N SER A 155 -3.06 -16.94 20.34
CA SER A 155 -4.37 -16.91 21.00
C SER A 155 -5.22 -18.16 20.70
N GLY A 156 -4.70 -19.15 19.98
CA GLY A 156 -5.43 -20.39 19.63
C GLY A 156 -6.54 -20.22 18.58
N HIS A 157 -6.63 -19.08 17.90
CA HIS A 157 -7.67 -18.75 16.92
C HIS A 157 -7.24 -19.11 15.49
N LEU A 158 -6.77 -20.34 15.28
CA LEU A 158 -6.20 -20.78 14.01
C LEU A 158 -7.23 -20.68 12.86
N SER A 159 -8.51 -20.95 13.12
CA SER A 159 -9.58 -20.83 12.13
C SER A 159 -9.76 -19.39 11.61
N ALA A 160 -9.57 -18.39 12.47
CA ALA A 160 -9.63 -16.97 12.08
C ALA A 160 -8.47 -16.60 11.14
N VAL A 161 -7.28 -17.19 11.35
CA VAL A 161 -6.12 -17.02 10.45
C VAL A 161 -6.42 -17.58 9.06
N TRP A 162 -6.92 -18.82 8.99
CA TRP A 162 -7.09 -19.54 7.73
C TRP A 162 -8.20 -18.97 6.85
N LEU A 163 -9.37 -18.64 7.41
CA LEU A 163 -10.52 -18.21 6.61
C LEU A 163 -10.55 -16.71 6.37
N ALA A 164 -10.40 -15.88 7.40
CA ALA A 164 -10.49 -14.43 7.26
C ALA A 164 -9.13 -13.80 6.98
N GLY A 165 -8.08 -14.24 7.70
CA GLY A 165 -6.72 -13.73 7.57
C GLY A 165 -6.16 -13.88 6.16
N ILE A 166 -6.09 -15.11 5.65
CA ILE A 166 -5.56 -15.40 4.30
C ILE A 166 -6.43 -14.76 3.22
N THR A 167 -7.76 -14.91 3.29
CA THR A 167 -8.68 -14.38 2.27
C THR A 167 -8.55 -12.86 2.10
N LEU A 168 -8.35 -12.12 3.19
CA LEU A 168 -8.13 -10.67 3.12
C LEU A 168 -6.72 -10.30 2.64
N LEU A 169 -5.70 -11.13 2.91
CA LEU A 169 -4.31 -10.86 2.53
C LEU A 169 -3.99 -11.22 1.08
N VAL A 170 -4.67 -12.21 0.51
CA VAL A 170 -4.40 -12.68 -0.86
C VAL A 170 -4.56 -11.55 -1.90
N PRO A 171 -5.67 -10.79 -1.95
CA PRO A 171 -5.81 -9.71 -2.93
C PRO A 171 -4.70 -8.66 -2.88
N PRO A 172 -4.34 -8.06 -1.72
CA PRO A 172 -3.27 -7.07 -1.69
C PRO A 172 -1.90 -7.67 -2.02
N VAL A 173 -1.60 -8.92 -1.63
CA VAL A 173 -0.36 -9.59 -2.02
C VAL A 173 -0.29 -9.82 -3.52
N VAL A 174 -1.37 -10.31 -4.13
CA VAL A 174 -1.44 -10.52 -5.59
C VAL A 174 -1.29 -9.18 -6.33
N LEU A 175 -2.02 -8.14 -5.92
CA LEU A 175 -1.92 -6.82 -6.55
C LEU A 175 -0.52 -6.22 -6.38
N ALA A 176 0.08 -6.33 -5.20
CA ALA A 176 1.44 -5.86 -4.95
C ALA A 176 2.46 -6.62 -5.81
N ALA A 177 2.34 -7.95 -5.91
CA ALA A 177 3.20 -8.77 -6.76
C ALA A 177 3.06 -8.40 -8.24
N LEU A 178 1.83 -8.30 -8.76
CA LEU A 178 1.59 -7.91 -10.15
C LEU A 178 2.10 -6.50 -10.47
N ARG A 179 2.16 -5.60 -9.48
CA ARG A 179 2.74 -4.27 -9.64
C ARG A 179 4.27 -4.30 -9.84
N VAL A 180 4.98 -5.21 -9.18
CA VAL A 180 6.45 -5.28 -9.25
C VAL A 180 6.95 -6.27 -10.30
N LEU A 181 6.12 -7.20 -10.76
CA LEU A 181 6.49 -8.19 -11.77
C LEU A 181 6.61 -7.53 -13.15
N PRO A 182 7.79 -7.59 -13.80
CA PRO A 182 7.95 -7.07 -15.15
C PRO A 182 7.14 -7.93 -16.14
N ALA A 183 6.65 -7.32 -17.22
CA ALA A 183 5.88 -8.03 -18.26
C ALA A 183 6.63 -9.27 -18.80
N SER A 184 7.97 -9.22 -18.88
CA SER A 184 8.81 -10.34 -19.30
C SER A 184 8.71 -11.57 -18.38
N ALA A 185 8.51 -11.37 -17.07
CA ALA A 185 8.29 -12.46 -16.13
C ALA A 185 6.91 -13.10 -16.33
N LEU A 186 5.88 -12.29 -16.64
CA LEU A 186 4.53 -12.77 -16.95
C LEU A 186 4.50 -13.55 -18.28
N VAL A 187 5.24 -13.09 -19.28
CA VAL A 187 5.42 -13.80 -20.56
C VAL A 187 6.15 -15.12 -20.34
N ARG A 188 7.22 -15.14 -19.54
CA ARG A 188 7.95 -16.39 -19.21
C ARG A 188 7.08 -17.39 -18.44
N ALA A 189 6.18 -16.90 -17.60
CA ALA A 189 5.21 -17.72 -16.88
C ALA A 189 4.04 -18.20 -17.77
N GLY A 190 3.99 -17.79 -19.05
CA GLY A 190 2.91 -18.13 -19.97
C GLY A 190 1.59 -17.44 -19.66
N LEU A 191 1.60 -16.37 -18.86
CA LEU A 191 0.39 -15.63 -18.45
C LEU A 191 0.00 -14.54 -19.46
N ILE A 192 0.95 -14.09 -20.30
CA ILE A 192 0.74 -13.04 -21.31
C ILE A 192 1.51 -13.42 -22.57
N GLU A 193 0.90 -13.24 -23.75
CA GLU A 193 1.62 -13.39 -25.02
C GLU A 193 2.58 -12.21 -25.24
N PRO A 194 3.80 -12.45 -25.75
CA PRO A 194 4.70 -11.35 -26.10
C PRO A 194 3.99 -10.43 -27.09
N ALA A 195 3.93 -9.13 -26.75
CA ALA A 195 3.32 -8.16 -27.63
C ALA A 195 4.05 -8.20 -28.99
N PRO A 196 3.32 -8.25 -30.11
CA PRO A 196 3.95 -8.19 -31.42
C PRO A 196 4.78 -6.91 -31.51
N GLU A 197 6.00 -7.00 -32.05
CA GLU A 197 6.81 -5.83 -32.37
C GLU A 197 6.03 -4.99 -33.40
N ASP A 198 5.44 -3.91 -32.92
CA ASP A 198 4.64 -3.02 -33.74
C ASP A 198 5.56 -2.00 -34.40
N PRO A 199 5.79 -2.04 -35.72
CA PRO A 199 6.61 -1.06 -36.43
C PRO A 199 6.05 0.37 -36.30
N GLU A 200 4.79 0.55 -35.90
CA GLU A 200 4.19 1.86 -35.63
C GLU A 200 4.72 2.50 -34.33
N ALA A 201 5.19 1.68 -33.37
CA ALA A 201 5.80 2.13 -32.11
C ALA A 201 7.12 2.89 -32.32
N ALA A 202 7.81 2.69 -33.44
CA ALA A 202 9.03 3.43 -33.78
C ALA A 202 8.77 4.90 -34.18
N SER A 203 7.50 5.31 -34.29
CA SER A 203 7.11 6.63 -34.79
C SER A 203 6.23 7.45 -33.83
N LEU A 204 6.12 7.01 -32.57
CA LEU A 204 5.29 7.66 -31.56
C LEU A 204 5.86 9.04 -31.20
N ARG A 205 5.03 10.09 -31.29
CA ARG A 205 5.35 11.42 -30.77
C ARG A 205 4.44 11.79 -29.60
N ILE A 206 5.02 12.39 -28.58
CA ILE A 206 4.34 12.87 -27.38
C ILE A 206 4.15 14.37 -27.48
N ASP A 207 2.96 14.84 -27.14
CA ASP A 207 2.65 16.25 -26.93
C ASP A 207 1.95 16.41 -25.59
N VAL A 208 2.39 17.35 -24.75
CA VAL A 208 1.78 17.60 -23.44
C VAL A 208 1.19 19.00 -23.40
N ASP A 209 -0.13 19.08 -23.24
CA ASP A 209 -0.84 20.35 -23.04
C ASP A 209 -0.47 20.95 -21.68
N SER A 210 0.39 21.97 -21.70
CA SER A 210 0.85 22.68 -20.50
C SER A 210 -0.25 23.49 -19.81
N HIS A 211 -1.35 23.85 -20.49
CA HIS A 211 -2.49 24.53 -19.87
C HIS A 211 -3.37 23.58 -19.07
N ARG A 212 -3.37 22.30 -19.44
CA ARG A 212 -4.09 21.24 -18.72
C ARG A 212 -3.20 20.47 -17.76
N CYS A 213 -1.89 20.47 -17.95
CA CYS A 213 -0.96 19.81 -17.05
C CYS A 213 -0.89 20.55 -15.70
N HIS A 214 -1.25 19.85 -14.62
CA HIS A 214 -1.17 20.36 -13.25
C HIS A 214 -0.02 19.72 -12.45
N SER A 215 0.95 19.12 -13.15
CA SER A 215 2.22 18.66 -12.54
C SER A 215 2.05 17.67 -11.39
N TYR A 216 1.10 16.75 -11.53
CA TYR A 216 0.88 15.66 -10.56
C TYR A 216 1.98 14.58 -10.58
N GLY A 217 2.87 14.58 -11.58
CA GLY A 217 4.02 13.66 -11.65
C GLY A 217 3.70 12.19 -11.97
N VAL A 218 2.44 11.85 -12.25
CA VAL A 218 2.03 10.46 -12.55
C VAL A 218 2.68 9.93 -13.83
N CYS A 219 2.90 10.78 -14.83
CA CYS A 219 3.60 10.39 -16.05
C CYS A 219 5.04 9.93 -15.79
N GLN A 220 5.73 10.55 -14.83
CA GLN A 220 7.07 10.15 -14.41
C GLN A 220 7.08 8.81 -13.67
N SER A 221 6.04 8.48 -12.90
CA SER A 221 5.98 7.14 -12.28
C SER A 221 5.73 6.02 -13.28
N GLU A 222 5.01 6.30 -14.36
CA GLU A 222 4.69 5.32 -15.40
C GLU A 222 5.81 5.16 -16.44
N ALA A 223 6.49 6.25 -16.80
CA ALA A 223 7.57 6.27 -17.79
C ALA A 223 8.70 7.21 -17.35
N PRO A 224 9.49 6.83 -16.32
CA PRO A 224 10.54 7.68 -15.75
C PRO A 224 11.69 7.96 -16.73
N GLY A 225 11.90 7.10 -17.73
CA GLY A 225 12.87 7.32 -18.79
C GLY A 225 12.43 8.36 -19.82
N VAL A 226 11.15 8.75 -19.82
CA VAL A 226 10.56 9.66 -20.82
C VAL A 226 10.04 10.95 -20.20
N PHE A 227 9.49 10.92 -18.98
CA PHE A 227 8.93 12.10 -18.30
C PHE A 227 9.68 12.39 -17.00
N GLN A 228 10.07 13.64 -16.81
CA GLN A 228 10.77 14.14 -15.64
C GLN A 228 10.07 15.41 -15.15
N LEU A 229 9.49 15.37 -13.96
CA LEU A 229 8.88 16.56 -13.37
C LEU A 229 9.92 17.32 -12.54
N GLY A 230 10.20 18.55 -12.96
CA GLY A 230 11.07 19.52 -12.30
C GLY A 230 10.51 20.00 -10.96
N HIS A 231 11.40 20.59 -10.15
CA HIS A 231 11.07 21.06 -8.80
C HIS A 231 10.23 22.35 -8.80
N ASP A 232 10.23 23.05 -9.93
CA ASP A 232 9.44 24.23 -10.27
C ASP A 232 8.05 23.88 -10.83
N GLY A 233 7.74 22.58 -10.94
CA GLY A 233 6.49 22.10 -11.52
C GLY A 233 6.49 22.11 -13.04
N GLN A 234 7.63 22.34 -13.70
CA GLN A 234 7.75 22.16 -15.16
C GLN A 234 7.94 20.67 -15.48
N LEU A 235 7.24 20.17 -16.50
CA LEU A 235 7.38 18.80 -16.96
C LEU A 235 8.33 18.77 -18.16
N GLU A 236 9.47 18.13 -17.99
CA GLU A 236 10.39 17.79 -19.08
C GLU A 236 10.02 16.41 -19.62
N TYR A 237 10.04 16.25 -20.95
CA TYR A 237 9.81 14.96 -21.57
C TYR A 237 10.49 14.83 -22.94
N GLU A 238 10.79 13.60 -23.33
CA GLU A 238 11.28 13.30 -24.67
C GLU A 238 10.10 13.23 -25.65
N GLU A 239 10.05 14.13 -26.63
CA GLU A 239 8.96 14.17 -27.60
C GLU A 239 8.91 12.91 -28.47
N ARG A 240 10.05 12.26 -28.71
CA ARG A 240 10.18 11.07 -29.54
C ARG A 240 10.88 9.94 -28.76
N PRO A 241 10.15 9.26 -27.87
CA PRO A 241 10.72 8.18 -27.07
C PRO A 241 11.19 7.02 -27.95
N GLU A 242 12.17 6.26 -27.46
CA GLU A 242 12.60 5.02 -28.10
C GLU A 242 11.44 4.02 -28.22
N ALA A 243 11.46 3.17 -29.24
CA ALA A 243 10.36 2.23 -29.52
C ALA A 243 10.02 1.33 -28.30
N GLY A 244 11.01 0.96 -27.50
CA GLY A 244 10.85 0.18 -26.27
C GLY A 244 10.07 0.88 -25.15
N GLU A 245 10.00 2.21 -25.15
CA GLU A 245 9.27 3.01 -24.16
C GLU A 245 7.80 3.26 -24.54
N THR A 246 7.39 2.92 -25.77
CA THR A 246 6.01 3.09 -26.25
C THR A 246 4.94 2.52 -25.30
N PRO A 247 5.09 1.31 -24.71
CA PRO A 247 4.12 0.79 -23.76
C PRO A 247 3.99 1.65 -22.50
N ASN A 248 5.12 2.13 -21.97
CA ASN A 248 5.21 2.95 -20.76
C ASN A 248 4.61 4.34 -21.02
N VAL A 249 4.90 4.94 -22.17
CA VAL A 249 4.34 6.22 -22.60
C VAL A 249 2.83 6.14 -22.80
N ARG A 250 2.34 5.03 -23.38
CA ARG A 250 0.90 4.77 -23.49
C ARG A 250 0.25 4.59 -22.11
N ALA A 251 0.95 4.00 -21.15
CA ALA A 251 0.52 3.91 -19.77
C ALA A 251 0.48 5.29 -19.10
N ALA A 252 1.53 6.11 -19.25
CA ALA A 252 1.60 7.48 -18.76
C ALA A 252 0.47 8.36 -19.31
N ALA A 253 0.23 8.31 -20.62
CA ALA A 253 -0.86 9.05 -21.26
C ALA A 253 -2.23 8.64 -20.72
N ARG A 254 -2.44 7.33 -20.53
CA ARG A 254 -3.64 6.83 -19.86
C ARG A 254 -3.71 7.32 -18.42
N ALA A 255 -2.62 7.29 -17.65
CA ALA A 255 -2.62 7.61 -16.23
C ALA A 255 -2.74 9.11 -15.92
N CYS A 256 -2.52 9.98 -16.90
CA CYS A 256 -2.63 11.43 -16.77
C CYS A 256 -4.03 11.87 -16.30
N PRO A 257 -4.21 12.38 -15.06
CA PRO A 257 -5.52 12.75 -14.53
C PRO A 257 -6.19 13.85 -15.34
N MET A 258 -5.40 14.81 -15.80
CA MET A 258 -5.87 15.95 -16.58
C MET A 258 -6.06 15.64 -18.06
N ARG A 259 -5.70 14.43 -18.51
CA ARG A 259 -5.63 14.03 -19.93
C ARG A 259 -4.89 15.06 -20.78
N ALA A 260 -3.75 15.51 -20.25
CA ALA A 260 -2.88 16.50 -20.88
C ALA A 260 -1.89 15.87 -21.87
N ILE A 261 -1.71 14.54 -21.86
CA ILE A 261 -0.74 13.85 -22.71
C ILE A 261 -1.45 13.32 -23.96
N HIS A 262 -1.02 13.80 -25.11
CA HIS A 262 -1.47 13.42 -26.43
C HIS A 262 -0.42 12.55 -27.11
N LEU A 263 -0.88 11.44 -27.70
CA LEU A 263 -0.04 10.53 -28.47
C LEU A 263 -0.37 10.69 -29.94
N LEU A 264 0.61 11.12 -30.72
CA LEU A 264 0.50 11.29 -32.16
C LEU A 264 1.25 10.13 -32.82
N GLY A 265 0.53 9.29 -33.58
CA GLY A 265 1.14 8.31 -34.46
C GLY A 265 1.57 8.99 -35.76
N ALA A 266 2.64 8.52 -36.40
CA ALA A 266 2.96 8.96 -37.75
C ALA A 266 1.90 8.39 -38.71
N THR A 267 0.80 9.12 -38.90
CA THR A 267 -0.07 8.91 -40.05
C THR A 267 0.74 9.16 -41.32
N ARG A 268 0.99 8.09 -42.07
CA ARG A 268 1.05 8.13 -43.53
C ARG A 268 0.08 7.12 -44.10
#